data_AF-A0A3D4HZS5-F1
#
_entry.id   AF-A0A3D4HZS5-F1
#
_cell.length_a   1.000
_cell.length_b   1.000
_cell.length_c   1.000
_cell.angle_alpha   90.00
_cell.angle_beta   90.00
_cell.angle_gamma   90.00
#
_symmetry.space_group_name_H-M   'P 1'
#
loop_
_entity.id
_entity.type
_entity.pdbx_description
1 polymer ?
#
loop_
_entity_poly.entity_id
_entity_poly.type
_entity_poly.pdbx_seq_one_letter_code
_entity_poly.pdbx_strand_id
1 'polypeptide(L)'
;MPCNEKFFTETAGRYGIDSKYVMGNGPFCIDGKYGWEHGKYLNLKRSGSYSGTSKPLPSKVDFSIGNKSVDVSNPVAALQNGTIDAASLSAGQASQAKENGCTVVSFKDTTWGLCFNTQ
;
A
#
# COMPACT_ATOMS: atom_id res chain seq x y z
N MET A 1 -1.24 20.12 -2.04
CA MET A 1 0.01 20.43 -2.76
C MET A 1 -0.40 21.05 -4.09
N PRO A 2 -0.17 22.35 -4.33
CA PRO A 2 -0.11 22.83 -5.71
C PRO A 2 1.06 22.12 -6.42
N CYS A 3 0.92 21.82 -7.71
CA CYS A 3 1.89 21.04 -8.48
C CYS A 3 3.29 21.68 -8.41
N ASN A 4 4.34 20.92 -8.06
CA ASN A 4 5.72 21.40 -8.14
C ASN A 4 6.23 21.19 -9.58
N GLU A 5 5.98 22.19 -10.43
CA GLU A 5 6.31 22.14 -11.86
C GLU A 5 7.80 21.91 -12.13
N LYS A 6 8.68 22.52 -11.31
CA LYS A 6 10.13 22.35 -11.43
C LYS A 6 10.51 20.88 -11.25
N PHE A 7 10.06 20.26 -10.15
CA PHE A 7 10.33 18.84 -9.91
C PHE A 7 9.74 17.95 -11.01
N PHE A 8 8.50 18.22 -11.44
CA PHE A 8 7.86 17.48 -12.52
C PHE A 8 8.69 17.52 -13.81
N THR A 9 9.13 18.71 -14.22
CA THR A 9 9.96 18.90 -15.42
C THR A 9 11.31 18.20 -15.30
N GLU A 10 11.96 18.26 -14.12
CA GLU A 10 13.23 17.57 -13.83
C GLU A 10 13.11 16.04 -13.95
N THR A 11 11.92 15.46 -13.76
CA THR A 11 11.74 14.01 -13.96
C THR A 11 11.87 13.58 -15.41
N ALA A 12 11.73 14.48 -16.38
CA ALA A 12 11.80 14.20 -17.82
C ALA A 12 10.90 13.01 -18.25
N GLY A 13 9.62 13.07 -17.89
CA GLY A 13 8.62 12.05 -18.23
C GLY A 13 8.61 10.81 -17.35
N ARG A 14 9.44 10.76 -16.30
CA ARG A 14 9.54 9.62 -15.36
C ARG A 14 8.79 9.84 -14.04
N TYR A 15 8.05 10.94 -13.92
CA TYR A 15 7.25 11.23 -12.73
C TYR A 15 6.34 10.04 -12.38
N GLY A 16 6.40 9.57 -11.13
CA GLY A 16 5.60 8.43 -10.68
C GLY A 16 6.20 7.04 -10.94
N ILE A 17 7.31 6.93 -11.68
CA ILE A 17 7.87 5.63 -12.09
C ILE A 17 8.77 5.00 -11.03
N ASP A 18 9.45 5.78 -10.19
CA ASP A 18 10.37 5.27 -9.17
C ASP A 18 10.37 6.24 -7.97
N SER A 19 10.84 5.77 -6.83
CA SER A 19 10.98 6.49 -5.55
C SER A 19 11.57 7.89 -5.69
N LYS A 20 12.64 8.05 -6.51
CA LYS A 20 13.29 9.34 -6.77
C LYS A 20 12.50 10.29 -7.67
N TYR A 21 11.48 9.80 -8.37
CA TYR A 21 10.63 10.58 -9.28
C TYR A 21 9.23 10.81 -8.70
N VAL A 22 9.07 10.59 -7.39
CA VAL A 22 7.83 10.84 -6.66
C VAL A 22 8.09 11.88 -5.58
N MET A 23 7.18 12.85 -5.46
CA MET A 23 7.15 13.81 -4.37
C MET A 23 5.79 13.71 -3.67
N GLY A 24 5.79 13.62 -2.34
CA GLY A 24 4.58 13.49 -1.54
C GLY A 24 4.59 14.41 -0.31
N ASN A 25 3.42 14.85 0.11
CA ASN A 25 3.19 15.68 1.30
C ASN A 25 2.26 14.99 2.31
N GLY A 26 2.10 13.67 2.18
CA GLY A 26 1.29 12.86 3.07
C GLY A 26 2.01 12.52 4.38
N PRO A 27 1.31 11.85 5.31
CA PRO A 27 1.86 11.43 6.60
C PRO A 27 2.98 10.39 6.49
N PHE A 28 3.07 9.70 5.34
CA PHE A 28 4.13 8.75 5.03
C PHE A 28 4.85 9.11 3.72
N CYS A 29 6.10 8.71 3.62
CA CYS A 29 6.91 8.79 2.40
C CYS A 29 7.64 7.46 2.16
N ILE A 30 8.05 7.21 0.91
CA ILE A 30 8.83 6.01 0.56
C ILE A 30 10.13 6.01 1.35
N ASP A 31 10.48 4.86 1.93
CA ASP A 31 11.63 4.77 2.82
C ASP A 31 12.97 4.73 2.05
N GLY A 32 13.39 5.92 1.60
CA GLY A 32 14.63 6.10 0.87
C GLY A 32 14.65 5.37 -0.48
N LYS A 33 15.86 5.10 -0.99
CA LYS A 33 16.08 4.51 -2.31
C LYS A 33 15.63 3.04 -2.41
N TYR A 34 15.67 2.31 -1.29
CA TYR A 34 15.32 0.89 -1.23
C TYR A 34 13.92 0.66 -0.65
N GLY A 35 13.14 1.73 -0.49
CA GLY A 35 11.78 1.64 0.03
C GLY A 35 10.78 1.13 -1.01
N TRP A 36 11.16 0.97 -2.27
CA TRP A 36 10.26 0.49 -3.32
C TRP A 36 10.99 -0.43 -4.28
N GLU A 37 10.50 -1.67 -4.40
CA GLU A 37 10.92 -2.60 -5.44
C GLU A 37 9.70 -3.08 -6.23
N HIS A 38 9.71 -2.84 -7.54
CA HIS A 38 8.58 -3.11 -8.42
C HIS A 38 8.11 -4.57 -8.33
N GLY A 39 6.82 -4.73 -8.04
CA GLY A 39 6.16 -6.04 -7.96
C GLY A 39 6.64 -6.91 -6.79
N LYS A 40 7.37 -6.36 -5.81
CA LYS A 40 7.82 -7.09 -4.62
C LYS A 40 7.39 -6.45 -3.31
N TYR A 41 7.75 -5.19 -3.07
CA TYR A 41 7.39 -4.50 -1.83
C TYR A 41 7.39 -2.99 -1.96
N LEU A 42 6.69 -2.34 -1.03
CA LEU A 42 6.71 -0.90 -0.82
C LEU A 42 6.76 -0.62 0.68
N ASN A 43 7.87 -0.09 1.15
CA ASN A 43 8.12 0.28 2.53
C ASN A 43 8.01 1.79 2.68
N LEU A 44 7.15 2.21 3.60
CA LEU A 44 6.89 3.61 3.89
C LEU A 44 7.34 3.93 5.30
N LYS A 45 7.93 5.11 5.49
CA LYS A 45 8.20 5.66 6.82
C LYS A 45 7.37 6.91 7.06
N ARG A 46 7.22 7.27 8.33
CA ARG A 46 6.62 8.55 8.70
C ARG A 46 7.37 9.70 8.03
N SER A 47 6.63 10.60 7.39
CA SER A 47 7.20 11.79 6.76
C SER A 47 7.52 12.84 7.83
N GLY A 48 8.79 13.27 7.88
CA GLY A 48 9.23 14.34 8.78
C GLY A 48 8.74 15.73 8.38
N SER A 49 8.33 15.92 7.12
CA SER A 49 7.80 17.18 6.59
C SER A 49 6.27 17.27 6.66
N TYR A 50 5.59 16.24 7.17
CA TYR A 50 4.14 16.26 7.29
C TYR A 50 3.67 17.24 8.37
N SER A 51 2.87 18.22 7.96
CA SER A 51 2.33 19.28 8.83
C SER A 51 0.83 19.17 9.08
N GLY A 52 0.21 18.04 8.72
CA GLY A 52 -1.22 17.83 8.95
C GLY A 52 -1.55 17.54 10.42
N THR A 53 -2.82 17.73 10.78
CA THR A 53 -3.31 17.58 12.16
C THR A 53 -3.32 16.12 12.64
N SER A 54 -3.63 15.17 11.75
CA SER A 54 -3.69 13.75 12.06
C SER A 54 -2.30 13.11 11.94
N LYS A 55 -1.55 13.10 13.04
CA LYS A 55 -0.23 12.47 13.08
C LYS A 55 -0.37 10.94 13.04
N PRO A 56 0.33 10.24 12.14
CA PRO A 56 0.27 8.79 12.11
C PRO A 56 0.88 8.20 13.39
N LEU A 57 0.19 7.24 13.99
CA LEU A 57 0.68 6.48 15.15
C LEU A 57 1.85 5.55 14.80
N PRO A 58 1.83 4.77 13.70
CA PRO A 58 2.95 3.89 13.36
C PRO A 58 4.13 4.69 12.79
N SER A 59 5.35 4.21 13.02
CA SER A 59 6.59 4.81 12.52
C SER A 59 6.89 4.38 11.07
N LYS A 60 6.42 3.18 10.68
CA LYS A 60 6.64 2.54 9.38
C LYS A 60 5.39 1.75 8.97
N VAL A 61 5.20 1.59 7.66
CA VAL A 61 4.16 0.74 7.06
C VAL A 61 4.80 -0.01 5.90
N ASP A 62 4.79 -1.33 5.94
CA ASP A 62 5.43 -2.19 4.94
C ASP A 62 4.37 -2.96 4.16
N PHE A 63 4.39 -2.82 2.84
CA PHE A 63 3.54 -3.57 1.92
C PHE A 63 4.34 -4.66 1.24
N SER A 64 3.89 -5.90 1.39
CA SER A 64 4.41 -7.05 0.63
C SER A 64 3.50 -7.34 -0.56
N ILE A 65 4.09 -7.46 -1.74
CA ILE A 65 3.38 -7.68 -3.01
C ILE A 65 3.79 -9.05 -3.56
N GLY A 66 2.80 -9.93 -3.68
CA GLY A 66 3.02 -11.33 -4.05
C GLY A 66 3.74 -12.12 -2.93
N ASN A 67 4.20 -13.33 -3.27
CA ASN A 67 4.72 -14.29 -2.28
C ASN A 67 6.26 -14.19 -2.09
N LYS A 68 6.89 -13.07 -2.49
CA LYS A 68 8.36 -13.00 -2.57
C LYS A 68 9.04 -12.49 -1.29
N SER A 69 8.39 -11.59 -0.55
CA SER A 69 8.95 -11.00 0.68
C SER A 69 8.37 -11.63 1.95
N VAL A 70 7.08 -11.95 1.93
CA VAL A 70 6.35 -12.60 3.02
C VAL A 70 5.46 -13.67 2.41
N ASP A 71 5.51 -14.90 2.96
CA ASP A 71 4.61 -15.96 2.51
C ASP A 71 3.20 -15.70 3.06
N VAL A 72 2.31 -15.30 2.16
CA VAL A 72 0.88 -15.05 2.42
C VAL A 72 -0.01 -16.07 1.71
N SER A 73 0.53 -17.24 1.34
CA SER A 73 -0.26 -18.34 0.76
C SER A 73 -1.43 -18.76 1.65
N ASN A 74 -1.26 -18.66 2.98
CA ASN A 74 -2.32 -18.71 3.96
C ASN A 74 -2.39 -17.41 4.78
N PRO A 75 -3.18 -16.41 4.33
CA PRO A 75 -3.22 -15.10 4.97
C PRO A 75 -3.80 -15.14 6.39
N VAL A 76 -4.70 -16.08 6.69
CA VAL A 76 -5.28 -16.23 8.02
C VAL A 76 -4.23 -16.70 9.03
N ALA A 77 -3.41 -17.69 8.66
CA ALA A 77 -2.30 -18.13 9.51
C ALA A 77 -1.25 -17.02 9.69
N ALA A 78 -0.95 -16.25 8.63
CA ALA A 78 -0.02 -15.13 8.71
C ALA A 78 -0.49 -14.01 9.66
N LEU A 79 -1.80 -13.73 9.69
CA LEU A 79 -2.41 -12.80 10.64
C LEU A 79 -2.30 -13.31 12.08
N GLN A 80 -2.62 -14.59 12.32
CA GLN A 80 -2.58 -15.19 13.66
C GLN A 80 -1.16 -15.24 14.23
N ASN A 81 -0.17 -15.50 13.38
CA ASN A 81 1.24 -15.57 13.78
C ASN A 81 1.88 -14.18 13.94
N GLY A 82 1.16 -13.09 13.63
CA GLY A 82 1.68 -11.73 13.68
C GLY A 82 2.73 -11.42 12.62
N THR A 83 2.80 -12.23 11.55
CA THR A 83 3.69 -11.96 10.41
C THR A 83 3.21 -10.75 9.61
N ILE A 84 1.89 -10.53 9.57
CA ILE A 84 1.24 -9.39 8.95
C ILE A 84 0.15 -8.85 9.87
N ASP A 85 -0.07 -7.54 9.83
CA ASP A 85 -1.10 -6.88 10.65
C ASP A 85 -2.46 -6.79 9.94
N ALA A 86 -2.47 -6.85 8.61
CA ALA A 86 -3.68 -6.74 7.79
C ALA A 86 -3.52 -7.46 6.44
N ALA A 87 -4.61 -8.02 5.92
CA ALA A 87 -4.66 -8.67 4.61
C ALA A 87 -6.04 -8.50 3.96
N SER A 88 -6.09 -8.47 2.63
CA SER A 88 -7.34 -8.68 1.90
C SER A 88 -7.69 -10.16 1.90
N LEU A 89 -8.97 -10.47 2.10
CA LEU A 89 -9.46 -11.84 2.21
C LEU A 89 -10.54 -12.09 1.16
N SER A 90 -10.55 -13.31 0.60
CA SER A 90 -11.71 -13.79 -0.14
C SER A 90 -12.90 -14.04 0.79
N ALA A 91 -14.11 -14.16 0.22
CA ALA A 91 -15.32 -14.43 0.99
C ALA A 91 -15.21 -15.73 1.83
N GLY A 92 -14.57 -16.77 1.30
CA GLY A 92 -14.35 -18.03 2.04
C GLY A 92 -13.38 -17.88 3.21
N GLN A 93 -12.31 -17.11 3.03
CA GLN A 93 -11.31 -16.86 4.09
C GLN A 93 -11.84 -15.93 5.18
N ALA A 94 -12.79 -15.03 4.85
CA ALA A 94 -13.36 -14.11 5.81
C ALA A 94 -14.09 -14.82 6.97
N SER A 95 -14.80 -15.92 6.70
CA SER A 95 -15.43 -16.73 7.75
C SER A 95 -14.40 -17.37 8.67
N GLN A 96 -13.38 -18.01 8.08
CA GLN A 96 -12.27 -18.62 8.82
C GLN A 96 -11.52 -17.60 9.69
N ALA A 97 -11.27 -16.40 9.16
CA ALA A 97 -10.62 -15.33 9.91
C ALA A 97 -11.43 -14.89 11.13
N LYS A 98 -12.76 -14.79 11.01
CA LYS A 98 -13.65 -14.46 12.15
C LYS A 98 -13.63 -15.54 13.22
N GLU A 99 -13.72 -16.81 12.83
CA GLU A 99 -13.63 -17.96 13.76
C GLU A 99 -12.29 -17.96 14.51
N ASN A 100 -11.24 -17.53 13.83
CA ASN A 100 -9.89 -17.38 14.36
C ASN A 100 -9.65 -16.07 15.15
N GLY A 101 -10.71 -15.30 15.46
CA GLY A 101 -10.65 -14.11 16.29
C GLY A 101 -10.15 -12.83 15.59
N CYS A 102 -9.96 -12.86 14.26
CA CYS A 102 -9.57 -11.67 13.51
C CYS A 102 -10.76 -10.71 13.35
N THR A 103 -10.48 -9.41 13.39
CA THR A 103 -11.48 -8.39 13.03
C THR A 103 -11.63 -8.33 11.51
N VAL A 104 -12.84 -8.56 11.00
CA VAL A 104 -13.14 -8.52 9.57
C VAL A 104 -14.04 -7.32 9.26
N VAL A 105 -13.55 -6.43 8.41
CA VAL A 105 -14.28 -5.25 7.94
C VAL A 105 -14.59 -5.41 6.45
N SER A 106 -15.86 -5.29 6.07
CA SER A 106 -16.29 -5.24 4.68
C SER A 106 -16.43 -3.78 4.24
N PHE A 107 -15.88 -3.45 3.08
CA PHE A 107 -15.95 -2.13 2.47
C PHE A 107 -15.90 -2.30 0.95
N LYS A 108 -16.69 -1.50 0.23
CA LYS A 108 -16.70 -1.46 -1.23
C LYS A 108 -16.98 -0.04 -1.70
N ASP A 109 -16.04 0.55 -2.41
CA ASP A 109 -16.13 1.86 -3.08
C ASP A 109 -16.04 1.76 -4.60
N THR A 110 -16.00 0.53 -5.13
CA THR A 110 -15.71 0.25 -6.54
C THR A 110 -16.87 -0.53 -7.19
N THR A 111 -17.20 -0.19 -8.44
CA THR A 111 -18.18 -0.90 -9.27
C THR A 111 -17.46 -1.58 -10.44
N TRP A 112 -17.78 -2.85 -10.67
CA TRP A 112 -17.29 -3.61 -11.82
C TRP A 112 -18.29 -3.49 -12.98
N GLY A 113 -17.79 -3.31 -14.20
CA GLY A 113 -18.60 -3.22 -15.41
C GLY A 113 -17.97 -3.98 -16.56
N LEU A 114 -18.80 -4.37 -17.54
CA LEU A 114 -18.34 -4.95 -18.80
C LEU A 114 -18.29 -3.85 -19.85
N CYS A 115 -17.11 -3.60 -20.42
CA CYS A 115 -16.93 -2.66 -21.51
C CYS A 115 -16.81 -3.44 -22.82
N PHE A 116 -17.73 -3.21 -23.75
CA PHE A 116 -17.69 -3.83 -25.07
C PHE A 116 -16.88 -2.95 -26.01
N ASN A 117 -15.87 -3.52 -26.65
CA ASN A 117 -15.21 -2.84 -27.76
C ASN A 117 -16.13 -2.90 -28.98
N THR A 118 -16.70 -1.76 -29.35
CA THR A 118 -17.67 -1.64 -30.47
C THR A 118 -17.04 -1.07 -31.74
N GLN A 119 -15.70 -1.05 -31.82
CA GLN A 119 -14.94 -0.64 -33.01
C GLN A 119 -14.43 -1.86 -33.76
#